data_AF-A0A820ISQ4-F1
#
_entry.id   AF-A0A820ISQ4-F1
#
_cell.length_a   1.000
_cell.length_b   1.000
_cell.length_c   1.000
_cell.angle_alpha   90.00
_cell.angle_beta   90.00
_cell.angle_gamma   90.00
#
_symmetry.space_group_name_H-M   'P 1'
#
loop_
_entity.id
_entity.type
_entity.pdbx_description
1 polymer ?
#
loop_
_entity_poly.entity_id
_entity_poly.type
_entity_poly.pdbx_seq_one_letter_code
_entity_poly.pdbx_strand_id
1 'polypeptide(L)'
;GDGILGLYTSAALREHGFETVYCSGMRLQRSKFIDRFGAIPIYNDEILVEEANKIDVVVEVCGMPDVVNVGFRMLKPGGLYLFLGMVHPHSKLNITGEQIVRKCLTI
;
A
#
# COMPACT_ATOMS: atom_id res chain seq x y z
N GLY A 1 -1.17 -4.34 -3.88
CA GLY A 1 -1.74 -5.65 -4.28
C GLY A 1 -2.28 -5.54 -5.69
N ASP A 2 -1.98 -6.46 -6.59
CA ASP A 2 -2.30 -6.38 -8.04
C ASP A 2 -3.62 -7.09 -8.44
N GLY A 3 -4.50 -7.34 -7.47
CA GLY A 3 -5.85 -7.84 -7.70
C GLY A 3 -6.78 -6.75 -8.24
N ILE A 4 -8.04 -7.11 -8.51
CA ILE A 4 -9.04 -6.18 -9.04
C ILE A 4 -9.19 -4.94 -8.14
N LEU A 5 -9.30 -5.14 -6.82
CA LEU A 5 -9.42 -4.05 -5.86
C LEU A 5 -8.23 -3.09 -5.95
N GLY A 6 -7.01 -3.61 -5.99
CA GLY A 6 -5.83 -2.76 -6.10
C GLY A 6 -5.69 -2.02 -7.42
N LEU A 7 -6.05 -2.64 -8.55
CA LEU A 7 -6.03 -1.96 -9.85
C LEU A 7 -7.06 -0.82 -9.88
N TYR A 8 -8.29 -1.06 -9.43
CA TYR A 8 -9.31 -0.01 -9.36
C TYR A 8 -8.98 1.07 -8.32
N THR A 9 -8.40 0.71 -7.18
CA THR A 9 -7.86 1.70 -6.23
C THR A 9 -6.79 2.56 -6.87
N SER A 10 -5.86 1.98 -7.64
CA SER A 10 -4.84 2.74 -8.36
C SER A 10 -5.45 3.76 -9.32
N ALA A 11 -6.41 3.34 -10.15
CA ALA A 11 -7.11 4.25 -11.06
C ALA A 11 -7.90 5.33 -10.31
N ALA A 12 -8.60 4.97 -9.23
CA ALA A 12 -9.34 5.93 -8.42
C ALA A 12 -8.41 6.99 -7.81
N LEU A 13 -7.26 6.61 -7.26
CA LEU A 13 -6.28 7.57 -6.72
C LEU A 13 -5.77 8.52 -7.80
N ARG A 14 -5.48 8.00 -9.00
CA ARG A 14 -5.06 8.84 -10.15
C ARG A 14 -6.14 9.83 -10.56
N GLU A 15 -7.39 9.38 -10.63
CA GLU A 15 -8.55 10.22 -10.95
C GLU A 15 -8.77 11.32 -9.89
N HIS A 16 -8.45 11.03 -8.63
CA HIS A 16 -8.52 12.01 -7.52
C HIS A 16 -7.27 12.89 -7.38
N GLY A 17 -6.37 12.88 -8.37
CA GLY A 17 -5.26 13.83 -8.45
C GLY A 17 -3.98 13.41 -7.73
N PHE A 18 -3.85 12.15 -7.28
CA PHE A 18 -2.57 11.66 -6.75
C PHE A 18 -1.54 11.58 -7.87
N GLU A 19 -0.47 12.39 -7.76
CA GLU A 19 0.58 12.50 -8.79
C GLU A 19 1.40 11.22 -8.96
N THR A 20 1.67 10.52 -7.87
CA THR A 20 2.45 9.28 -7.87
C THR A 20 1.66 8.20 -7.15
N VAL A 21 1.35 7.12 -7.87
CA VAL A 21 0.64 5.96 -7.32
C VAL A 21 1.48 4.73 -7.58
N TYR A 22 1.88 4.04 -6.53
CA TYR A 22 2.58 2.76 -6.64
C TYR A 22 1.63 1.59 -6.42
N CYS A 23 1.89 0.47 -7.09
CA CYS A 23 1.17 -0.78 -6.84
C CYS A 23 2.13 -1.96 -6.80
N SER A 24 2.13 -2.69 -5.68
CA SER A 24 2.90 -3.92 -5.50
C SER A 24 2.06 -5.16 -5.85
N GLY A 25 2.69 -6.16 -6.45
CA GLY A 25 2.06 -7.42 -6.84
C GLY A 25 3.06 -8.56 -6.93
N MET A 26 2.62 -9.79 -6.64
CA MET A 26 3.51 -10.96 -6.69
C MET A 26 3.51 -11.64 -8.07
N ARG A 27 2.59 -11.28 -8.97
CA ARG A 27 2.40 -12.00 -10.24
C ARG A 27 2.77 -11.12 -11.42
N LEU A 28 3.94 -11.41 -12.01
CA LEU A 28 4.46 -10.72 -13.20
C LEU A 28 3.44 -10.57 -14.35
N GLN A 29 2.53 -11.54 -14.51
CA GLN A 29 1.48 -11.48 -15.54
C GLN A 29 0.42 -10.40 -15.27
N ARG A 30 0.10 -10.14 -14.00
CA ARG A 30 -0.87 -9.11 -13.59
C ARG A 30 -0.24 -7.73 -13.52
N SER A 31 1.06 -7.66 -13.24
CA SER A 31 1.78 -6.39 -13.17
C SER A 31 1.76 -5.61 -14.49
N LYS A 32 1.56 -6.28 -15.64
CA LYS A 32 1.38 -5.65 -16.96
C LYS A 32 0.10 -4.81 -17.10
N PHE A 33 -0.79 -4.87 -16.12
CA PHE A 33 -2.00 -4.03 -16.09
C PHE A 33 -1.84 -2.84 -15.15
N ILE A 34 -0.82 -2.81 -14.29
CA ILE A 34 -0.67 -1.77 -13.27
C ILE A 34 -0.50 -0.38 -13.91
N ASP A 35 0.35 -0.30 -14.94
CA ASP A 35 0.58 0.90 -15.76
C ASP A 35 -0.69 1.39 -16.46
N ARG A 36 -1.52 0.46 -16.97
CA ARG A 36 -2.80 0.78 -17.62
C ARG A 36 -3.83 1.40 -16.68
N PHE A 37 -3.71 1.15 -15.37
CA PHE A 37 -4.53 1.77 -14.33
C PHE A 37 -3.83 3.00 -13.71
N GLY A 38 -2.76 3.49 -14.35
CA GLY A 38 -2.07 4.72 -13.99
C GLY A 38 -1.13 4.61 -12.79
N ALA A 39 -0.79 3.41 -12.35
CA ALA A 39 0.15 3.19 -11.26
C ALA A 39 1.53 2.73 -11.76
N ILE A 40 2.54 2.94 -10.93
CA ILE A 40 3.91 2.49 -11.11
C ILE A 40 4.05 1.13 -10.42
N PRO A 41 4.39 0.05 -11.15
CA PRO A 41 4.56 -1.26 -10.55
C PRO A 41 5.83 -1.31 -9.68
N ILE A 42 5.71 -1.86 -8.48
CA ILE A 42 6.85 -2.19 -7.61
C ILE A 42 7.17 -3.68 -7.77
N TYR A 43 8.38 -3.97 -8.26
CA TYR A 43 8.88 -5.33 -8.51
C TYR A 43 9.98 -5.78 -7.56
N ASN A 44 10.73 -4.83 -6.98
CA ASN A 44 11.89 -5.10 -6.15
C ASN A 44 11.85 -4.25 -4.86
N ASP A 45 12.68 -4.65 -3.90
CA ASP A 45 12.74 -4.00 -2.60
C ASP A 45 13.46 -2.64 -2.64
N GLU A 46 14.14 -2.30 -3.74
CA GLU A 46 14.87 -1.01 -3.89
C GLU A 46 13.93 0.18 -3.73
N ILE A 47 12.78 0.16 -4.41
CA ILE A 47 11.76 1.22 -4.29
C ILE A 47 11.22 1.29 -2.85
N LEU A 48 11.09 0.14 -2.16
CA LEU A 48 10.64 0.12 -0.78
C LEU A 48 11.64 0.76 0.19
N VAL A 49 12.93 0.71 -0.13
CA VAL A 49 13.97 1.39 0.63
C VAL A 49 14.00 2.88 0.30
N GLU A 50 13.94 3.22 -0.99
CA GLU A 50 14.05 4.60 -1.45
C GLU A 50 12.85 5.46 -1.01
N GLU A 51 11.65 4.88 -1.01
CA GLU A 51 10.40 5.55 -0.64
C GLU A 51 9.99 5.34 0.83
N ALA A 52 10.90 4.83 1.66
CA ALA A 52 10.67 4.68 3.09
C ALA A 52 10.40 6.04 3.76
N ASN A 53 9.34 6.12 4.56
CA ASN A 53 8.85 7.34 5.22
C ASN A 53 8.50 8.51 4.28
N LYS A 54 8.19 8.25 3.01
CA LYS A 54 7.80 9.30 2.06
C LYS A 54 6.34 9.23 1.62
N ILE A 55 5.70 8.07 1.75
CA ILE A 55 4.35 7.83 1.23
C ILE A 55 3.29 8.53 2.10
N ASP A 56 2.38 9.25 1.47
CA ASP A 56 1.25 9.91 2.12
C ASP A 56 0.16 8.94 2.56
N VAL A 57 -0.19 8.01 1.66
CA VAL A 57 -1.32 7.09 1.80
C VAL A 57 -0.91 5.68 1.38
N VAL A 58 -1.16 4.71 2.25
CA VAL A 58 -1.06 3.28 1.93
C VAL A 58 -2.44 2.67 1.96
N VAL A 59 -2.80 1.94 0.91
CA VAL A 59 -4.06 1.21 0.82
C VAL A 59 -3.76 -0.29 0.80
N GLU A 60 -4.12 -0.98 1.87
CA GLU A 60 -4.05 -2.43 1.99
C GLU A 60 -5.27 -3.05 1.31
N VAL A 61 -5.04 -3.88 0.30
CA VAL A 61 -6.09 -4.47 -0.55
C VAL A 61 -5.91 -5.96 -0.80
N CYS A 62 -4.83 -6.58 -0.32
CA CYS A 62 -4.53 -8.00 -0.55
C CYS A 62 -4.90 -8.91 0.63
N GLY A 63 -5.21 -8.35 1.80
CA GLY A 63 -5.64 -9.10 2.97
C GLY A 63 -4.53 -9.89 3.67
N MET A 64 -3.26 -9.54 3.44
CA MET A 64 -2.10 -10.26 3.99
C MET A 64 -1.47 -9.50 5.17
N PRO A 65 -1.49 -10.05 6.41
CA PRO A 65 -0.87 -9.40 7.57
C PRO A 65 0.58 -9.00 7.40
N ASP A 66 1.37 -9.82 6.71
CA ASP A 66 2.80 -9.60 6.56
C ASP A 66 3.13 -8.32 5.77
N VAL A 67 2.23 -7.84 4.91
CA VAL A 67 2.46 -6.60 4.13
C VAL A 67 2.19 -5.33 4.93
N VAL A 68 1.52 -5.42 6.07
CA VAL A 68 1.14 -4.24 6.87
C VAL A 68 2.37 -3.53 7.41
N ASN A 69 3.34 -4.28 7.91
CA ASN A 69 4.60 -3.72 8.40
C ASN A 69 5.41 -3.04 7.29
N VAL A 70 5.33 -3.53 6.05
CA VAL A 70 5.94 -2.86 4.89
C VAL A 70 5.27 -1.50 4.71
N GLY A 71 3.93 -1.46 4.61
CA GLY A 71 3.20 -0.21 4.42
C GLY A 71 3.42 0.81 5.55
N PHE A 72 3.48 0.37 6.81
CA PHE A 72 3.81 1.24 7.95
C PHE A 72 5.21 1.86 7.84
N ARG A 73 6.19 1.14 7.29
CA ARG A 73 7.54 1.69 7.05
C ARG A 73 7.54 2.74 5.94
N MET A 74 6.73 2.54 4.91
CA MET A 74 6.60 3.48 3.77
C MET A 74 5.95 4.80 4.17
N LEU A 75 4.99 4.77 5.09
CA LEU A 75 4.25 5.96 5.51
C LEU A 75 5.16 7.00 6.18
N LYS A 76 5.05 8.25 5.71
CA LYS A 76 5.62 9.41 6.39
C LYS A 76 4.87 9.72 7.71
N PRO A 77 5.46 10.48 8.64
CA PRO A 77 4.72 10.99 9.79
C PRO A 77 3.46 11.77 9.37
N GLY A 78 2.32 11.50 10.01
CA GLY A 78 1.01 12.05 9.66
C GLY A 78 0.30 11.33 8.50
N GLY A 79 0.88 10.24 7.97
CA GLY A 79 0.30 9.50 6.85
C GLY A 79 -0.95 8.67 7.20
N LEU A 80 -1.67 8.24 6.16
CA LEU A 80 -2.91 7.47 6.25
C LEU A 80 -2.69 6.01 5.82
N TYR A 81 -3.13 5.06 6.64
CA TYR A 81 -3.17 3.65 6.31
C TYR A 81 -4.63 3.16 6.20
N LEU A 82 -5.08 2.76 5.01
CA LEU A 82 -6.44 2.25 4.79
C LEU A 82 -6.45 0.73 4.73
N PHE A 83 -7.23 0.09 5.60
CA PHE A 83 -7.52 -1.35 5.55
C PHE A 83 -8.75 -1.64 4.68
N LEU A 84 -8.55 -2.20 3.48
CA LEU A 84 -9.65 -2.63 2.60
C LEU A 84 -9.66 -4.14 2.32
N GLY A 85 -8.50 -4.82 2.34
CA GLY A 85 -8.39 -6.25 2.00
C GLY A 85 -8.52 -7.20 3.20
N MET A 86 -8.38 -6.69 4.43
CA MET A 86 -8.26 -7.48 5.66
C MET A 86 -9.61 -7.90 6.27
N VAL A 87 -10.43 -8.62 5.50
CA VAL A 87 -11.79 -9.01 5.91
C VAL A 87 -11.86 -10.36 6.64
N HIS A 88 -10.75 -11.10 6.71
CA HIS A 88 -10.73 -12.44 7.28
C HIS A 88 -10.43 -12.41 8.79
N PRO A 89 -11.16 -13.15 9.65
CA PRO A 89 -11.01 -13.09 11.11
C PRO A 89 -9.63 -13.54 11.62
N HIS A 90 -8.86 -14.25 10.80
CA HIS A 90 -7.51 -14.71 11.15
C HIS A 90 -6.39 -13.74 10.72
N SER A 91 -6.72 -12.56 10.20
CA SER A 91 -5.75 -11.53 9.81
C SER A 91 -5.17 -10.77 11.02
N LYS A 92 -4.55 -11.48 11.96
CA LYS A 92 -3.92 -10.88 13.14
C LYS A 92 -2.74 -9.99 12.72
N LEU A 93 -2.75 -8.74 13.18
CA LEU A 93 -1.68 -7.78 12.90
C LEU A 93 -0.59 -7.85 13.97
N ASN A 94 0.67 -7.80 13.53
CA ASN A 94 1.84 -7.65 14.40
C ASN A 94 2.35 -6.21 14.33
N ILE A 95 1.57 -5.28 14.89
CA ILE A 95 1.88 -3.86 15.02
C ILE A 95 1.71 -3.41 16.47
N THR A 96 2.48 -2.42 16.91
CA THR A 96 2.35 -1.82 18.24
C THR A 96 1.64 -0.47 18.16
N GLY A 97 0.98 -0.07 19.25
CA GLY A 97 0.43 1.29 19.36
C GLY A 97 1.51 2.37 19.26
N GLU A 98 2.74 2.07 19.69
CA GLU A 98 3.89 2.97 19.57
C GLU A 98 4.21 3.30 18.10
N GLN A 99 4.14 2.32 17.19
CA GLN A 99 4.37 2.57 15.76
C GLN A 99 3.34 3.55 15.17
N ILE A 100 2.11 3.51 15.67
CA ILE A 100 1.01 4.41 15.26
C ILE A 100 1.23 5.80 15.84
N VAL A 101 1.42 5.88 17.16
CA VAL A 101 1.52 7.15 17.89
C VAL A 101 2.77 7.92 17.53
N ARG A 102 3.94 7.27 17.44
CA ARG A 102 5.21 7.95 17.12
C ARG A 102 5.20 8.59 15.72
N LYS A 103 4.45 8.00 14.80
CA LYS A 103 4.28 8.51 13.43
C LYS A 103 3.01 9.35 13.25
N CYS A 104 2.19 9.55 14.28
CA CYS A 104 0.89 10.23 14.16
C CYS A 104 0.03 9.68 13.01
N LEU A 105 0.00 8.36 12.82
CA LEU A 105 -0.71 7.76 11.69
C LEU A 105 -2.23 7.85 11.88
N THR A 106 -2.93 8.07 10.76
CA THR A 106 -4.36 7.84 10.65
C THR A 106 -4.58 6.43 10.10
N ILE A 107 -5.53 5.68 10.67
CA ILE A 107 -5.86 4.30 10.30
C ILE A 107 -7.36 4.19 10.06
#